data_AF-A0A1Y3EH61-F1
#
_entry.id   AF-A0A1Y3EH61-F1
#
_cell.length_a   1.000
_cell.length_b   1.000
_cell.length_c   1.000
_cell.angle_alpha   90.00
_cell.angle_beta   90.00
_cell.angle_gamma   90.00
#
_symmetry.space_group_name_H-M   'P 1'
#
loop_
_entity.id
_entity.type
_entity.pdbx_description
1 polymer ?
#
loop_
_entity_poly.entity_id
_entity_poly.type
_entity_poly.pdbx_seq_one_letter_code
_entity_poly.pdbx_strand_id
1 'polypeptide(L)'
;MCPNAMATRLRQTSDRLQRRTIIKSTTSRSRPQRVNRLVEIANGKDAVVLRCSHRGCRDVIPVCILKLSDRCSTTFKSAKWHHISCDEHYCQCCYDCYTQKSGLRKVNDWRRLWKLNGGKALPSIKLFIAEGHRVISPTDDGQDPCSVAEDPVARRALVSYWFKYLAVPPLLKNSPAAVFLKKEYYFDLLGMSPTSLVDTHLYKFCIEQNFYLCLRNLIVALWNLNPSNWITPADCKKKIICRGLIRILLTHEVGRILQFLTHQGLVNFGLLKNPPNCFSIAPK
;
A
#
# COMPACT_ATOMS: atom_id res chain seq x y z
N MET A 1 -0.43 -30.68 -11.50
CA MET A 1 0.58 -29.75 -10.94
C MET A 1 0.81 -28.64 -11.95
N CYS A 2 0.74 -27.37 -11.57
CA CYS A 2 0.87 -26.25 -12.53
C CYS A 2 2.26 -25.59 -12.40
N PRO A 3 3.05 -25.48 -13.49
CA PRO A 3 4.38 -24.84 -13.44
C PRO A 3 4.29 -23.31 -13.31
N ASN A 4 5.43 -22.67 -13.01
CA ASN A 4 5.54 -21.25 -12.65
C ASN A 4 5.04 -20.27 -13.74
N ALA A 5 3.82 -19.77 -13.62
CA ALA A 5 3.30 -18.64 -14.41
C ALA A 5 3.90 -17.26 -14.00
N MET A 6 4.78 -17.21 -12.98
CA MET A 6 5.40 -15.97 -12.47
C MET A 6 6.65 -15.52 -13.25
N ALA A 7 6.89 -16.06 -14.45
CA ALA A 7 8.13 -15.92 -15.20
C ALA A 7 7.96 -15.18 -16.56
N THR A 8 7.28 -14.02 -16.58
CA THR A 8 7.24 -13.17 -17.78
C THR A 8 7.03 -11.70 -17.44
N ARG A 9 7.66 -10.80 -18.22
CA ARG A 9 7.60 -9.32 -18.08
C ARG A 9 8.26 -8.76 -16.81
N LEU A 10 9.56 -9.04 -16.70
CA LEU A 10 10.53 -8.05 -16.21
C LEU A 10 10.27 -6.68 -16.88
N ARG A 11 10.64 -5.57 -16.22
CA ARG A 11 10.84 -4.31 -16.97
C ARG A 11 11.99 -4.51 -17.96
N GLN A 12 11.75 -4.24 -19.24
CA GLN A 12 12.83 -4.04 -20.21
C GLN A 12 13.49 -2.69 -19.93
N THR A 13 14.47 -2.70 -19.03
CA THR A 13 15.47 -1.64 -18.90
C THR A 13 16.83 -2.27 -19.22
N SER A 14 17.30 -1.99 -20.45
CA SER A 14 18.50 -2.54 -21.10
C SER A 14 18.61 -4.07 -21.16
N ASP A 15 18.51 -4.61 -22.37
CA ASP A 15 19.14 -5.88 -22.71
C ASP A 15 20.66 -5.84 -22.45
N ARG A 16 21.29 -7.02 -22.28
CA ARG A 16 22.71 -7.31 -21.99
C ARG A 16 23.17 -7.49 -20.53
N LEU A 17 22.38 -7.18 -19.49
CA LEU A 17 22.84 -7.39 -18.10
C LEU A 17 22.79 -8.87 -17.66
N GLN A 18 23.83 -9.63 -18.02
CA GLN A 18 24.10 -10.98 -17.50
C GLN A 18 24.30 -10.93 -15.97
N ARG A 19 23.48 -11.66 -15.21
CA ARG A 19 23.42 -11.59 -13.74
C ARG A 19 23.67 -12.96 -13.11
N ARG A 20 24.77 -13.10 -12.35
CA ARG A 20 25.04 -14.27 -11.50
C ARG A 20 24.56 -14.01 -10.07
N THR A 21 23.94 -15.01 -9.44
CA THR A 21 23.66 -15.00 -7.99
C THR A 21 24.85 -15.62 -7.27
N ILE A 22 25.48 -14.91 -6.33
CA ILE A 22 26.53 -15.52 -5.49
C ILE A 22 25.87 -16.50 -4.52
N ILE A 23 26.15 -17.79 -4.73
CA ILE A 23 25.94 -18.84 -3.73
C ILE A 23 27.30 -19.08 -3.07
N LYS A 24 27.40 -18.89 -1.75
CA LYS A 24 28.56 -19.40 -1.01
C LYS A 24 28.38 -20.91 -0.82
N SER A 25 29.33 -21.69 -1.30
CA SER A 25 29.47 -23.12 -0.99
C SER A 25 29.98 -23.30 0.44
N THR A 26 29.07 -23.31 1.41
CA THR A 26 29.40 -23.71 2.80
C THR A 26 29.42 -25.23 2.90
N THR A 27 30.54 -25.79 3.36
CA THR A 27 30.82 -27.23 3.48
C THR A 27 30.09 -27.90 4.66
N SER A 28 28.80 -27.60 4.86
CA SER A 28 27.96 -28.21 5.89
C SER A 28 26.51 -28.36 5.42
N ARG A 29 25.76 -29.31 6.00
CA ARG A 29 24.35 -29.63 5.65
C ARG A 29 23.34 -28.56 6.12
N SER A 30 23.60 -27.29 5.82
CA SER A 30 22.70 -26.16 6.10
C SER A 30 21.92 -25.75 4.83
N ARG A 31 20.68 -25.25 4.99
CA ARG A 31 19.88 -24.77 3.85
C ARG A 31 20.61 -23.61 3.15
N PRO A 32 20.68 -23.58 1.80
CA PRO A 32 21.44 -22.57 1.07
C PRO A 32 20.93 -21.14 1.35
N GLN A 33 21.71 -20.37 2.09
CA GLN A 33 21.36 -19.01 2.51
C GLN A 33 21.61 -18.04 1.35
N ARG A 34 20.56 -17.72 0.56
CA ARG A 34 20.64 -16.81 -0.60
C ARG A 34 21.21 -15.46 -0.17
N VAL A 35 22.38 -15.10 -0.69
CA VAL A 35 23.08 -13.86 -0.31
C VAL A 35 22.30 -12.64 -0.80
N ASN A 36 22.12 -11.62 0.05
CA ASN A 36 21.39 -10.37 -0.29
C ASN A 36 22.12 -9.45 -1.31
N ARG A 37 23.08 -10.00 -2.08
CA ARG A 37 23.95 -9.29 -3.02
C ARG A 37 23.80 -9.86 -4.42
N LEU A 38 23.46 -9.01 -5.38
CA LEU A 38 23.79 -9.19 -6.79
C LEU A 38 25.19 -8.62 -7.05
N VAL A 39 25.88 -9.19 -8.02
CA VAL A 39 26.91 -8.47 -8.79
C VAL A 39 26.25 -8.06 -10.09
N GLU A 40 26.37 -6.77 -10.43
CA GLU A 40 25.96 -6.21 -11.70
C GLU A 40 27.20 -5.66 -12.41
N ILE A 41 27.51 -6.20 -13.58
CA ILE A 41 28.72 -5.86 -14.33
C ILE A 41 28.44 -4.55 -15.08
N ALA A 42 28.82 -3.43 -14.47
CA ALA A 42 28.68 -2.10 -15.06
C ALA A 42 30.06 -1.63 -15.56
N ASN A 43 30.20 -1.45 -16.88
CA ASN A 43 31.43 -0.99 -17.53
C ASN A 43 32.69 -1.79 -17.10
N GLY A 44 32.57 -3.12 -17.04
CA GLY A 44 33.66 -4.01 -16.63
C GLY A 44 34.03 -3.98 -15.15
N LYS A 45 33.26 -3.27 -14.30
CA LYS A 45 33.47 -3.22 -12.84
C LYS A 45 32.30 -3.85 -12.10
N ASP A 46 32.60 -4.77 -11.20
CA ASP A 46 31.62 -5.47 -10.37
C ASP A 46 30.96 -4.51 -9.37
N ALA A 47 29.73 -4.11 -9.65
CA ALA A 47 28.93 -3.32 -8.73
C ALA A 47 28.07 -4.24 -7.84
N VAL A 48 28.32 -4.21 -6.53
CA VAL A 48 27.48 -4.94 -5.55
C VAL A 48 26.14 -4.20 -5.39
N VAL A 49 25.08 -4.77 -5.95
CA VAL A 49 23.70 -4.27 -5.79
C VAL A 49 23.03 -5.05 -4.66
N LEU A 50 22.64 -4.35 -3.59
CA LEU A 50 21.89 -4.92 -2.47
C LEU A 50 20.42 -5.07 -2.85
N ARG A 51 19.83 -6.25 -2.63
CA ARG A 51 18.37 -6.47 -2.81
C ARG A 51 17.59 -6.01 -1.58
N CYS A 52 16.27 -5.85 -1.74
CA CYS A 52 15.36 -5.86 -0.60
C CYS A 52 15.42 -7.23 0.11
N SER A 53 15.45 -7.24 1.45
CA SER A 53 15.45 -8.47 2.25
C SER A 53 14.07 -9.09 2.49
N HIS A 54 12.99 -8.44 2.03
CA HIS A 54 11.63 -8.91 2.26
C HIS A 54 11.26 -10.09 1.35
N ARG A 55 10.60 -11.11 1.91
CA ARG A 55 10.31 -12.40 1.25
C ARG A 55 9.52 -12.32 -0.06
N GLY A 56 8.69 -11.30 -0.24
CA GLY A 56 7.95 -11.04 -1.49
C GLY A 56 8.80 -10.39 -2.59
N CYS A 57 9.82 -9.60 -2.23
CA CYS A 57 10.62 -8.81 -3.15
C CYS A 57 11.83 -9.57 -3.72
N ARG A 58 11.72 -10.90 -3.85
CA ARG A 58 12.83 -11.76 -4.27
C ARG A 58 13.44 -11.32 -5.58
N ASP A 59 12.59 -11.02 -6.55
CA ASP A 59 12.99 -10.76 -7.94
C ASP A 59 12.53 -9.36 -8.41
N VAL A 60 12.21 -8.50 -7.43
CA VAL A 60 12.01 -7.05 -7.58
C VAL A 60 13.37 -6.34 -7.54
N ILE A 61 13.61 -5.43 -8.48
CA ILE A 61 14.72 -4.47 -8.41
C ILE A 61 14.19 -3.21 -7.71
N PRO A 62 14.65 -2.87 -6.49
CA PRO A 62 14.09 -1.76 -5.74
C PRO A 62 14.50 -0.40 -6.34
N VAL A 63 13.53 0.51 -6.45
CA VAL A 63 13.71 1.91 -6.84
C VAL A 63 13.19 2.79 -5.72
N CYS A 64 13.82 3.95 -5.46
CA CYS A 64 13.40 4.82 -4.37
C CYS A 64 12.16 5.66 -4.75
N ILE A 65 11.01 5.35 -4.15
CA ILE A 65 9.75 6.09 -4.36
C ILE A 65 9.76 7.50 -3.75
N LEU A 66 10.72 7.82 -2.88
CA LEU A 66 10.73 9.09 -2.13
C LEU A 66 11.38 10.24 -2.92
N LYS A 67 12.52 10.00 -3.57
CA LYS A 67 13.33 11.01 -4.27
C LYS A 67 13.65 12.28 -3.44
N LEU A 68 13.77 12.17 -2.11
CA LEU A 68 13.88 13.28 -1.15
C LEU A 68 15.31 13.82 -0.89
N SER A 69 16.34 13.18 -1.44
CA SER A 69 17.74 13.52 -1.20
C SER A 69 18.45 13.72 -2.53
N ASP A 70 19.35 14.68 -2.60
CA ASP A 70 20.22 14.90 -3.77
C ASP A 70 21.16 13.69 -3.99
N ARG A 71 21.39 12.90 -2.92
CA ARG A 71 22.08 11.60 -2.94
C ARG A 71 21.10 10.42 -2.97
N CYS A 72 19.90 10.59 -3.54
CA CYS A 72 18.94 9.51 -3.69
C CYS A 72 19.48 8.40 -4.61
N SER A 73 19.24 7.14 -4.24
CA SER A 73 19.50 6.00 -5.12
C SER A 73 18.49 5.96 -6.27
N THR A 74 18.82 6.65 -7.35
CA THR A 74 18.17 6.54 -8.67
C THR A 74 18.68 5.32 -9.46
N THR A 75 19.91 4.87 -9.18
CA THR A 75 20.65 3.84 -9.93
C THR A 75 20.91 2.58 -9.10
N PHE A 76 19.89 2.09 -8.39
CA PHE A 76 19.82 0.80 -7.65
C PHE A 76 20.80 0.59 -6.47
N LYS A 77 21.87 1.38 -6.36
CA LYS A 77 22.89 1.29 -5.29
C LYS A 77 22.43 2.01 -4.02
N SER A 78 22.11 1.26 -2.97
CA SER A 78 21.89 1.82 -1.62
C SER A 78 22.38 0.87 -0.55
N ALA A 79 22.96 1.42 0.53
CA ALA A 79 23.44 0.64 1.68
C ALA A 79 22.33 -0.18 2.37
N LYS A 80 21.07 0.26 2.26
CA LYS A 80 19.89 -0.46 2.72
C LYS A 80 18.66 -0.05 1.93
N TRP A 81 17.90 -1.04 1.47
CA TRP A 81 16.56 -0.84 0.92
C TRP A 81 15.52 -1.10 2.00
N HIS A 82 14.66 -0.12 2.21
CA HIS A 82 13.53 -0.20 3.14
C HIS A 82 12.25 -0.53 2.37
N HIS A 83 11.51 -1.50 2.88
CA HIS A 83 10.35 -2.11 2.24
C HIS A 83 9.03 -1.50 2.73
N ILE A 84 8.15 -1.03 1.82
CA ILE A 84 6.76 -0.63 2.11
C ILE A 84 5.78 -1.71 1.65
N SER A 85 5.88 -2.14 0.39
CA SER A 85 5.09 -3.22 -0.20
C SER A 85 5.93 -3.92 -1.28
N CYS A 86 5.37 -4.90 -1.99
CA CYS A 86 6.04 -5.35 -3.21
C CYS A 86 6.17 -4.15 -4.17
N ASP A 87 7.36 -3.97 -4.75
CA ASP A 87 7.76 -2.82 -5.57
C ASP A 87 7.89 -1.45 -4.85
N GLU A 88 7.10 -1.11 -3.83
CA GLU A 88 7.27 0.14 -3.08
C GLU A 88 8.47 0.09 -2.10
N HIS A 89 9.57 0.74 -2.47
CA HIS A 89 10.83 0.76 -1.72
C HIS A 89 11.39 2.17 -1.53
N TYR A 90 12.25 2.34 -0.51
CA TYR A 90 13.02 3.57 -0.35
C TYR A 90 14.46 3.32 0.11
N CYS A 91 15.37 4.16 -0.38
CA CYS A 91 16.81 4.04 -0.15
C CYS A 91 17.22 4.64 1.20
N GLN A 92 18.36 4.19 1.74
CA GLN A 92 18.89 4.66 3.03
C GLN A 92 19.03 6.19 3.07
N CYS A 93 19.57 6.83 2.03
CA CYS A 93 19.78 8.27 2.03
C CYS A 93 18.48 9.09 2.16
N CYS A 94 17.35 8.61 1.63
CA CYS A 94 16.04 9.24 1.82
C CYS A 94 15.37 8.86 3.16
N TYR A 95 15.77 7.76 3.80
CA TYR A 95 15.43 7.49 5.21
C TYR A 95 16.19 8.43 6.15
N ASP A 96 17.45 8.73 5.87
CA ASP A 96 18.29 9.61 6.69
C ASP A 96 17.76 11.06 6.70
N CYS A 97 17.13 11.51 5.61
CA CYS A 97 16.38 12.77 5.59
C CYS A 97 15.30 12.86 6.69
N TYR A 98 14.75 11.73 7.16
CA TYR A 98 13.76 11.65 8.23
C TYR A 98 14.33 11.35 9.63
N THR A 99 15.63 11.06 9.74
CA THR A 99 16.34 10.98 11.03
C THR A 99 17.10 12.26 11.35
N GLN A 100 17.45 13.07 10.34
CA GLN A 100 18.11 14.37 10.49
C GLN A 100 17.11 15.50 10.85
N LYS A 101 17.60 16.57 11.50
CA LYS A 101 16.81 17.62 12.19
C LYS A 101 15.51 18.05 11.47
N SER A 102 15.58 18.44 10.19
CA SER A 102 14.47 19.04 9.45
C SER A 102 13.34 18.06 9.11
N GLY A 103 13.65 16.81 8.73
CA GLY A 103 12.66 15.76 8.53
C GLY A 103 12.22 15.09 9.83
N LEU A 104 13.12 14.95 10.81
CA LEU A 104 12.80 14.42 12.13
C LEU A 104 11.75 15.27 12.85
N ARG A 105 11.79 16.61 12.69
CA ARG A 105 10.71 17.50 13.18
C ARG A 105 9.36 17.09 12.59
N LYS A 106 9.25 16.96 11.25
CA LYS A 106 8.01 16.54 10.55
C LYS A 106 7.50 15.18 11.04
N VAL A 107 8.40 14.21 11.25
CA VAL A 107 8.06 12.89 11.82
C VAL A 107 7.58 13.01 13.27
N ASN A 108 8.19 13.87 14.08
CA ASN A 108 7.80 14.09 15.49
C ASN A 108 6.49 14.86 15.64
N ASP A 109 6.22 15.83 14.75
CA ASP A 109 4.94 16.54 14.67
C ASP A 109 3.81 15.54 14.30
N TRP A 110 4.03 14.70 13.29
CA TRP A 110 3.09 13.60 12.97
C TRP A 110 2.96 12.57 14.10
N ARG A 111 4.04 12.22 14.82
CA ARG A 111 3.97 11.33 16.00
C ARG A 111 3.11 11.89 17.14
N ARG A 112 3.07 13.23 17.30
CA ARG A 112 2.18 13.89 18.26
C ARG A 112 0.73 13.75 17.82
N LEU A 113 0.41 14.14 16.59
CA LEU A 113 -0.94 14.00 16.00
C LEU A 113 -1.42 12.54 16.01
N TRP A 114 -0.56 11.58 15.67
CA TRP A 114 -0.86 10.15 15.73
C TRP A 114 -1.30 9.70 17.13
N LYS A 115 -0.60 10.13 18.19
CA LYS A 115 -0.94 9.77 19.57
C LYS A 115 -2.20 10.48 20.08
N LEU A 116 -2.36 11.76 19.76
CA LEU A 116 -3.52 12.57 20.15
C LEU A 116 -4.80 12.00 19.51
N ASN A 117 -4.75 11.73 18.20
CA ASN A 117 -5.90 11.29 17.40
C ASN A 117 -6.15 9.77 17.46
N GLY A 118 -5.79 9.13 18.58
CA GLY A 118 -6.14 7.73 18.83
C GLY A 118 -5.46 6.72 17.90
N GLY A 119 -4.20 6.92 17.53
CA GLY A 119 -3.36 5.92 16.86
C GLY A 119 -2.65 5.00 17.87
N LYS A 120 -2.99 3.71 17.88
CA LYS A 120 -2.52 2.74 18.89
C LYS A 120 -1.23 2.00 18.51
N ALA A 121 -0.95 1.82 17.22
CA ALA A 121 0.27 1.22 16.72
C ALA A 121 1.49 2.13 16.92
N LEU A 122 2.68 1.53 16.94
CA LEU A 122 3.93 2.26 17.18
C LEU A 122 4.26 3.20 15.99
N PRO A 123 4.34 4.54 16.19
CA PRO A 123 4.49 5.49 15.10
C PRO A 123 5.93 5.54 14.55
N SER A 124 6.23 4.60 13.67
CA SER A 124 7.50 4.45 12.97
C SER A 124 7.65 5.38 11.76
N ILE A 125 8.89 5.65 11.33
CA ILE A 125 9.17 6.39 10.10
C ILE A 125 8.55 5.70 8.86
N LYS A 126 8.46 4.37 8.88
CA LYS A 126 7.83 3.61 7.80
C LYS A 126 6.32 3.86 7.72
N LEU A 127 5.65 3.88 8.86
CA LEU A 127 4.23 4.20 8.96
C LEU A 127 3.97 5.65 8.55
N PHE A 128 4.82 6.59 8.98
CA PHE A 128 4.80 7.98 8.51
C PHE A 128 4.94 8.11 6.97
N ILE A 129 5.83 7.35 6.34
CA ILE A 129 6.01 7.36 4.88
C ILE A 129 4.74 6.89 4.17
N ALA A 130 4.17 5.75 4.59
CA ALA A 130 2.92 5.23 4.03
C ALA A 130 1.73 6.19 4.27
N GLU A 131 1.64 6.79 5.45
CA GLU A 131 0.65 7.81 5.81
C GLU A 131 0.81 9.12 5.02
N GLY A 132 2.04 9.50 4.67
CA GLY A 132 2.42 10.91 4.52
C GLY A 132 3.09 11.33 3.22
N HIS A 133 3.63 10.42 2.39
CA HIS A 133 4.49 10.85 1.29
C HIS A 133 3.77 11.68 0.21
N ARG A 134 4.45 12.70 -0.32
CA ARG A 134 3.94 13.46 -1.47
C ARG A 134 4.00 12.57 -2.71
N VAL A 135 2.89 12.51 -3.45
CA VAL A 135 2.96 12.11 -4.86
C VAL A 135 3.64 13.29 -5.56
N ILE A 136 4.66 13.03 -6.37
CA ILE A 136 5.20 14.06 -7.26
C ILE A 136 4.14 14.26 -8.35
N SER A 137 3.67 15.50 -8.54
CA SER A 137 2.75 15.82 -9.63
C SER A 137 3.32 15.31 -10.95
N PRO A 138 2.51 14.76 -11.86
CA PRO A 138 2.93 14.63 -13.25
C PRO A 138 3.44 15.98 -13.74
N THR A 139 4.56 15.99 -14.45
CA THR A 139 4.89 17.10 -15.34
C THR A 139 3.91 17.06 -16.51
N ASP A 140 3.44 18.22 -16.95
CA ASP A 140 2.54 18.30 -18.09
C ASP A 140 3.35 18.22 -19.38
N ASP A 141 3.73 16.99 -19.73
CA ASP A 141 4.62 16.68 -20.85
C ASP A 141 3.86 16.72 -22.21
N GLY A 142 2.61 17.21 -22.24
CA GLY A 142 1.78 17.38 -23.44
C GLY A 142 1.25 16.08 -24.07
N GLN A 143 1.67 14.91 -23.59
CA GLN A 143 1.19 13.61 -24.06
C GLN A 143 -0.15 13.24 -23.40
N ASP A 144 -1.09 12.68 -24.18
CA ASP A 144 -2.33 12.09 -23.65
C ASP A 144 -2.00 11.02 -22.57
N PRO A 145 -2.44 11.20 -21.31
CA PRO A 145 -2.20 10.23 -20.25
C PRO A 145 -2.84 8.86 -20.50
N CYS A 146 -3.86 8.75 -21.35
CA CYS A 146 -4.49 7.48 -21.71
C CYS A 146 -3.65 6.66 -22.69
N SER A 147 -2.80 7.30 -23.49
CA SER A 147 -1.83 6.64 -24.38
C SER A 147 -0.65 6.00 -23.64
N VAL A 148 -0.39 6.40 -22.39
CA VAL A 148 0.71 5.88 -21.58
C VAL A 148 0.35 4.52 -21.00
N ALA A 149 1.16 3.50 -21.31
CA ALA A 149 0.92 2.13 -20.87
C ALA A 149 0.91 1.99 -19.33
N GLU A 150 -0.05 1.20 -18.80
CA GLU A 150 -0.16 0.88 -17.37
C GLU A 150 1.19 0.37 -16.81
N ASP A 151 1.68 0.97 -15.72
CA ASP A 151 2.88 0.48 -15.04
C ASP A 151 2.65 -0.99 -14.60
N PRO A 152 3.47 -1.95 -15.02
CA PRO A 152 3.32 -3.36 -14.66
C PRO A 152 3.26 -3.65 -13.14
N VAL A 153 3.67 -2.69 -12.31
CA VAL A 153 3.51 -2.71 -10.85
C VAL A 153 2.03 -2.67 -10.42
N ALA A 154 1.17 -1.90 -11.09
CA ALA A 154 -0.24 -1.73 -10.71
C ALA A 154 -0.98 -3.08 -10.65
N ARG A 155 -0.80 -3.90 -11.68
CA ARG A 155 -1.37 -5.24 -11.80
C ARG A 155 -0.90 -6.21 -10.71
N ARG A 156 0.28 -6.00 -10.13
CA ARG A 156 0.80 -6.85 -9.04
C ARG A 156 0.04 -6.64 -7.72
N ALA A 157 -0.56 -5.47 -7.51
CA ALA A 157 -1.41 -5.21 -6.34
C ALA A 157 -2.68 -6.07 -6.29
N LEU A 158 -3.13 -6.58 -7.45
CA LEU A 158 -4.30 -7.45 -7.59
C LEU A 158 -3.99 -8.95 -7.39
N VAL A 159 -2.72 -9.33 -7.24
CA VAL A 159 -2.33 -10.75 -7.06
C VAL A 159 -2.78 -11.25 -5.68
N SER A 160 -3.43 -12.41 -5.65
CA SER A 160 -3.86 -13.07 -4.41
C SER A 160 -2.74 -13.13 -3.37
N TYR A 161 -3.05 -12.69 -2.15
CA TYR A 161 -2.11 -12.55 -1.02
C TYR A 161 -1.00 -11.49 -1.17
N TRP A 162 -0.98 -10.63 -2.19
CA TRP A 162 -0.02 -9.50 -2.28
C TRP A 162 -0.02 -8.64 -1.01
N PHE A 163 -1.19 -8.45 -0.39
CA PHE A 163 -1.36 -7.74 0.88
C PHE A 163 -0.54 -8.32 2.04
N LYS A 164 -0.17 -9.61 2.03
CA LYS A 164 0.71 -10.23 3.03
C LYS A 164 2.17 -9.76 2.94
N TYR A 165 2.51 -8.99 1.92
CA TYR A 165 3.81 -8.32 1.75
C TYR A 165 3.76 -6.83 2.06
N LEU A 166 2.64 -6.30 2.58
CA LEU A 166 2.59 -4.95 3.15
C LEU A 166 3.41 -4.89 4.44
N ALA A 167 4.14 -3.79 4.61
CA ALA A 167 4.96 -3.55 5.81
C ALA A 167 4.21 -2.80 6.93
N VAL A 168 3.04 -2.24 6.62
CA VAL A 168 2.09 -1.56 7.51
C VAL A 168 0.68 -1.77 6.95
N PRO A 169 -0.39 -1.81 7.77
CA PRO A 169 -1.76 -1.91 7.27
C PRO A 169 -2.19 -0.63 6.52
N PRO A 170 -3.14 -0.72 5.57
CA PRO A 170 -3.73 0.46 4.96
C PRO A 170 -4.60 1.22 5.94
N LEU A 171 -4.59 2.55 5.81
CA LEU A 171 -5.35 3.48 6.64
C LEU A 171 -6.15 4.43 5.74
N LEU A 172 -7.48 4.38 5.83
CA LEU A 172 -8.38 5.28 5.12
C LEU A 172 -8.36 6.68 5.73
N LYS A 173 -8.04 7.69 4.93
CA LYS A 173 -8.11 9.11 5.29
C LYS A 173 -9.52 9.64 5.06
N ASN A 174 -9.99 10.48 5.97
CA ASN A 174 -11.29 11.15 5.88
C ASN A 174 -12.47 10.19 5.65
N SER A 175 -12.41 8.99 6.23
CA SER A 175 -13.50 8.00 6.14
C SER A 175 -14.76 8.52 6.83
N PRO A 176 -15.96 8.45 6.21
CA PRO A 176 -17.21 8.86 6.85
C PRO A 176 -17.52 8.03 8.10
N ALA A 177 -16.96 6.83 8.24
CA ALA A 177 -17.11 6.01 9.43
C ALA A 177 -16.48 6.64 10.70
N ALA A 178 -15.56 7.59 10.54
CA ALA A 178 -14.86 8.20 11.66
C ALA A 178 -15.80 8.98 12.60
N VAL A 179 -16.88 9.59 12.10
CA VAL A 179 -17.80 10.37 12.96
C VAL A 179 -18.56 9.50 13.96
N PHE A 180 -18.86 8.25 13.58
CA PHE A 180 -19.56 7.27 14.41
C PHE A 180 -18.65 6.57 15.41
N LEU A 181 -17.37 6.37 15.07
CA LEU A 181 -16.45 5.49 15.81
C LEU A 181 -15.44 6.23 16.71
N LYS A 182 -15.34 7.56 16.60
CA LYS A 182 -14.33 8.41 17.29
C LYS A 182 -14.37 8.44 18.83
N LYS A 183 -15.45 7.96 19.46
CA LYS A 183 -15.62 8.00 20.93
C LYS A 183 -15.19 6.71 21.64
N GLU A 184 -15.01 5.62 20.90
CA GLU A 184 -14.90 4.28 21.47
C GLU A 184 -13.72 3.47 20.90
N TYR A 185 -13.23 3.84 19.70
CA TYR A 185 -12.26 3.06 18.94
C TYR A 185 -11.07 3.88 18.44
N TYR A 186 -9.86 3.37 18.67
CA TYR A 186 -8.64 3.81 17.99
C TYR A 186 -8.75 3.63 16.46
N PHE A 187 -8.49 4.69 15.70
CA PHE A 187 -8.75 4.73 14.26
C PHE A 187 -7.90 3.72 13.44
N ASP A 188 -6.64 3.53 13.80
CA ASP A 188 -5.73 2.64 13.06
C ASP A 188 -6.13 1.17 13.18
N LEU A 189 -6.80 0.81 14.27
CA LEU A 189 -7.36 -0.52 14.53
C LEU A 189 -8.56 -0.82 13.63
N LEU A 190 -9.31 0.21 13.27
CA LEU A 190 -10.41 0.17 12.31
C LEU A 190 -9.95 0.35 10.86
N GLY A 191 -8.64 0.44 10.61
CA GLY A 191 -8.06 0.71 9.28
C GLY A 191 -8.35 2.13 8.77
N MET A 192 -8.48 3.10 9.67
CA MET A 192 -8.62 4.53 9.38
C MET A 192 -7.38 5.29 9.86
N SER A 193 -7.06 6.42 9.21
CA SER A 193 -5.90 7.24 9.53
C SER A 193 -6.19 8.13 10.75
N PRO A 194 -5.46 7.99 11.89
CA PRO A 194 -5.49 8.93 13.01
C PRO A 194 -5.28 10.38 12.56
N THR A 195 -4.40 10.60 11.58
CA THR A 195 -4.07 11.95 11.09
C THR A 195 -5.10 12.56 10.13
N SER A 196 -6.34 12.04 10.14
CA SER A 196 -7.50 12.70 9.52
C SER A 196 -8.05 13.77 10.46
N LEU A 197 -8.70 14.82 9.93
CA LEU A 197 -9.31 15.87 10.75
C LEU A 197 -10.57 15.36 11.48
N VAL A 198 -10.41 14.96 12.75
CA VAL A 198 -11.51 14.66 13.68
C VAL A 198 -11.06 15.08 15.09
N ASP A 199 -11.92 15.81 15.79
CA ASP A 199 -11.66 16.26 17.17
C ASP A 199 -11.81 15.12 18.20
N THR A 200 -10.99 15.11 19.26
CA THR A 200 -10.46 13.86 19.85
C THR A 200 -10.72 13.67 21.36
N HIS A 201 -11.18 12.48 21.78
CA HIS A 201 -10.92 11.93 23.14
C HIS A 201 -11.08 10.38 23.22
N LEU A 202 -9.95 9.68 23.39
CA LEU A 202 -9.70 8.44 24.20
C LEU A 202 -10.26 7.02 23.85
N TYR A 203 -9.38 6.01 24.04
CA TYR A 203 -9.59 4.54 24.26
C TYR A 203 -9.77 3.56 23.04
N LYS A 204 -10.11 2.26 23.28
CA LYS A 204 -9.39 1.00 22.86
C LYS A 204 -9.75 0.41 21.44
N PHE A 205 -9.58 -0.85 20.96
CA PHE A 205 -8.86 -2.10 21.31
C PHE A 205 -8.56 -2.97 20.03
N CYS A 206 -7.44 -3.72 19.98
CA CYS A 206 -7.07 -4.88 19.09
C CYS A 206 -6.86 -4.71 17.55
N ILE A 207 -6.20 -5.70 16.89
CA ILE A 207 -5.69 -5.67 15.49
C ILE A 207 -6.01 -6.98 14.72
N GLU A 208 -5.97 -6.96 13.38
CA GLU A 208 -5.96 -8.08 12.40
C GLU A 208 -7.25 -8.41 11.63
N GLN A 209 -8.14 -7.42 11.42
CA GLN A 209 -9.16 -7.48 10.35
C GLN A 209 -9.23 -6.20 9.48
N ASN A 210 -8.23 -5.33 9.59
CA ASN A 210 -8.33 -3.89 9.28
C ASN A 210 -8.75 -3.56 7.83
N PHE A 211 -8.45 -4.42 6.84
CA PHE A 211 -8.91 -4.25 5.44
C PHE A 211 -10.44 -4.43 5.31
N TYR A 212 -10.99 -5.49 5.91
CA TYR A 212 -12.42 -5.78 5.86
C TYR A 212 -13.16 -4.78 6.73
N LEU A 213 -12.63 -4.47 7.93
CA LEU A 213 -13.20 -3.46 8.82
C LEU A 213 -13.29 -2.09 8.14
N CYS A 214 -12.22 -1.60 7.49
CA CYS A 214 -12.25 -0.26 6.92
C CYS A 214 -13.23 -0.13 5.74
N LEU A 215 -13.33 -1.15 4.88
CA LEU A 215 -14.29 -1.18 3.77
C LEU A 215 -15.73 -1.41 4.25
N ARG A 216 -15.97 -2.34 5.19
CA ARG A 216 -17.28 -2.55 5.83
C ARG A 216 -17.77 -1.28 6.50
N ASN A 217 -16.94 -0.67 7.34
CA ASN A 217 -17.31 0.54 8.08
C ASN A 217 -17.57 1.71 7.11
N LEU A 218 -16.77 1.85 6.04
CA LEU A 218 -17.03 2.83 4.97
C LEU A 218 -18.41 2.60 4.31
N ILE A 219 -18.73 1.37 3.92
CA ILE A 219 -20.00 1.02 3.28
C ILE A 219 -21.20 1.29 4.21
N VAL A 220 -21.13 0.83 5.46
CA VAL A 220 -22.20 1.04 6.45
C VAL A 220 -22.37 2.52 6.81
N ALA A 221 -21.27 3.29 6.89
CA ALA A 221 -21.36 4.74 7.10
C ALA A 221 -21.99 5.47 5.90
N LEU A 222 -21.70 5.05 4.66
CA LEU A 222 -22.36 5.60 3.47
C LEU A 222 -23.86 5.30 3.45
N TRP A 223 -24.29 4.13 3.94
CA TRP A 223 -25.71 3.78 4.06
C TRP A 223 -26.45 4.68 5.03
N ASN A 224 -25.93 4.81 6.26
CA ASN A 224 -26.57 5.62 7.30
C ASN A 224 -26.57 7.13 6.98
N LEU A 225 -25.76 7.59 6.02
CA LEU A 225 -25.76 8.97 5.52
C LEU A 225 -26.82 9.23 4.43
N ASN A 226 -27.31 8.21 3.73
CA ASN A 226 -28.37 8.35 2.71
C ASN A 226 -29.08 7.01 2.45
N PRO A 227 -29.94 6.52 3.37
CA PRO A 227 -30.60 5.22 3.25
C PRO A 227 -31.73 5.19 2.20
N SER A 228 -32.07 6.33 1.59
CA SER A 228 -33.09 6.43 0.55
C SER A 228 -32.56 6.11 -0.86
N ASN A 229 -31.26 5.82 -1.00
CA ASN A 229 -30.59 5.63 -2.29
C ASN A 229 -29.66 4.41 -2.28
N TRP A 230 -29.59 3.71 -3.42
CA TRP A 230 -28.64 2.62 -3.62
C TRP A 230 -27.19 3.11 -3.57
N ILE A 231 -26.37 2.54 -2.68
CA ILE A 231 -24.92 2.67 -2.73
C ILE A 231 -24.40 1.79 -3.86
N THR A 232 -23.63 2.35 -4.79
CA THR A 232 -22.93 1.57 -5.82
C THR A 232 -21.45 1.37 -5.48
N PRO A 233 -20.76 0.40 -6.09
CA PRO A 233 -19.30 0.27 -5.98
C PRO A 233 -18.54 1.53 -6.41
N ALA A 234 -19.11 2.36 -7.30
CA ALA A 234 -18.52 3.61 -7.73
C ALA A 234 -18.49 4.65 -6.58
N ASP A 235 -19.54 4.70 -5.77
CA ASP A 235 -19.65 5.66 -4.66
C ASP A 235 -18.71 5.31 -3.51
N CYS A 236 -18.53 4.02 -3.23
CA CYS A 236 -17.48 3.56 -2.33
C CYS A 236 -16.08 3.88 -2.88
N LYS A 237 -15.80 3.63 -4.16
CA LYS A 237 -14.51 3.95 -4.81
C LYS A 237 -14.13 5.43 -4.71
N LYS A 238 -15.09 6.36 -4.86
CA LYS A 238 -14.91 7.81 -4.65
C LYS A 238 -14.42 8.16 -3.23
N LYS A 239 -14.73 7.32 -2.24
CA LYS A 239 -14.47 7.56 -0.80
C LYS A 239 -13.31 6.73 -0.24
N ILE A 240 -12.74 5.79 -1.00
CA ILE A 240 -11.49 5.10 -0.65
C ILE A 240 -10.32 6.05 -0.93
N ILE A 241 -9.88 6.75 0.13
CA ILE A 241 -8.73 7.66 0.10
C ILE A 241 -7.64 7.09 0.98
N CYS A 242 -6.57 6.57 0.37
CA CYS A 242 -5.36 6.10 1.03
C CYS A 242 -4.17 6.19 0.05
N ARG A 243 -2.95 6.00 0.55
CA ARG A 243 -1.71 6.09 -0.23
C ARG A 243 -1.17 4.71 -0.62
N GLY A 244 -0.42 4.68 -1.71
CA GLY A 244 0.28 3.50 -2.21
C GLY A 244 -0.59 2.49 -2.95
N LEU A 245 0.05 1.45 -3.49
CA LEU A 245 -0.55 0.42 -4.35
C LEU A 245 -1.74 -0.30 -3.72
N ILE A 246 -1.80 -0.37 -2.39
CA ILE A 246 -2.93 -0.94 -1.64
C ILE A 246 -4.27 -0.24 -1.94
N ARG A 247 -4.26 1.03 -2.40
CA ARG A 247 -5.50 1.68 -2.87
C ARG A 247 -6.16 0.91 -4.01
N ILE A 248 -5.37 0.36 -4.95
CA ILE A 248 -5.87 -0.39 -6.11
C ILE A 248 -6.66 -1.60 -5.61
N LEU A 249 -6.05 -2.42 -4.74
CA LEU A 249 -6.70 -3.59 -4.14
C LEU A 249 -7.95 -3.20 -3.35
N LEU A 250 -7.92 -2.14 -2.53
CA LEU A 250 -9.13 -1.70 -1.81
C LEU A 250 -10.26 -1.27 -2.77
N THR A 251 -9.95 -0.57 -3.86
CA THR A 251 -10.95 -0.21 -4.88
C THR A 251 -11.45 -1.39 -5.71
N HIS A 252 -10.71 -2.49 -5.77
CA HIS A 252 -11.16 -3.76 -6.38
C HIS A 252 -12.10 -4.52 -5.44
N GLU A 253 -11.66 -4.76 -4.20
CA GLU A 253 -12.36 -5.62 -3.23
C GLU A 253 -13.68 -5.03 -2.71
N VAL A 254 -13.82 -3.70 -2.68
CA VAL A 254 -15.01 -3.04 -2.12
C VAL A 254 -16.32 -3.44 -2.79
N GLY A 255 -16.30 -3.78 -4.09
CA GLY A 255 -17.49 -4.25 -4.80
C GLY A 255 -18.03 -5.56 -4.23
N ARG A 256 -17.14 -6.52 -3.92
CA ARG A 256 -17.52 -7.83 -3.36
C ARG A 256 -18.04 -7.70 -1.93
N ILE A 257 -17.44 -6.81 -1.13
CA ILE A 257 -17.89 -6.52 0.24
C ILE A 257 -19.25 -5.82 0.22
N LEU A 258 -19.47 -4.86 -0.69
CA LEU A 258 -20.77 -4.18 -0.85
C LEU A 258 -21.87 -5.16 -1.29
N GLN A 259 -21.59 -6.07 -2.23
CA GLN A 259 -22.51 -7.13 -2.64
C GLN A 259 -22.84 -8.07 -1.47
N PHE A 260 -21.83 -8.50 -0.70
CA PHE A 260 -22.04 -9.31 0.51
C PHE A 260 -22.93 -8.60 1.54
N LEU A 261 -22.60 -7.37 1.92
CA LEU A 261 -23.39 -6.60 2.91
C LEU A 261 -24.82 -6.29 2.41
N THR A 262 -25.01 -6.09 1.10
CA THR A 262 -26.34 -5.97 0.48
C THR A 262 -27.12 -7.28 0.61
N HIS A 263 -26.51 -8.42 0.25
CA HIS A 263 -27.15 -9.73 0.33
C HIS A 263 -27.45 -10.21 1.76
N GLN A 264 -26.71 -9.69 2.76
CA GLN A 264 -26.99 -9.89 4.19
C GLN A 264 -28.00 -8.89 4.78
N GLY A 265 -28.58 -7.98 3.97
CA GLY A 265 -29.54 -6.98 4.44
C GLY A 265 -28.95 -5.93 5.39
N LEU A 266 -27.62 -5.71 5.37
CA LEU A 266 -26.92 -4.78 6.27
C LEU A 266 -26.76 -3.37 5.67
N VAL A 267 -26.90 -3.24 4.35
CA VAL A 267 -27.03 -1.98 3.59
C VAL A 267 -27.93 -2.22 2.37
N ASN A 268 -28.36 -1.17 1.67
CA ASN A 268 -29.19 -1.28 0.46
C ASN A 268 -30.49 -2.09 0.70
N PHE A 269 -31.18 -1.83 1.81
CA PHE A 269 -32.40 -2.52 2.24
C PHE A 269 -33.57 -1.56 2.48
N GLY A 270 -34.76 -2.09 2.75
CA GLY A 270 -35.96 -1.29 3.01
C GLY A 270 -36.65 -0.83 1.72
N LEU A 271 -37.23 0.37 1.72
CA LEU A 271 -38.09 0.88 0.65
C LEU A 271 -37.33 1.41 -0.59
N LEU A 272 -36.24 0.74 -0.98
CA LEU A 272 -35.54 1.03 -2.22
C LEU A 272 -36.32 0.49 -3.44
N LYS A 273 -36.25 1.24 -4.54
CA LYS A 273 -36.75 0.79 -5.85
C LYS A 273 -35.77 -0.22 -6.49
N ASN A 274 -36.12 -0.73 -7.68
CA ASN A 274 -35.37 -1.73 -8.46
C ASN A 274 -33.83 -1.61 -8.35
N PRO A 275 -33.11 -2.73 -8.18
CA PRO A 275 -31.66 -2.72 -8.03
C PRO A 275 -30.94 -2.21 -9.30
N PRO A 276 -29.90 -1.36 -9.17
CA PRO A 276 -29.05 -0.98 -10.30
C PRO A 276 -28.33 -2.18 -10.92
N ASN A 277 -28.00 -2.09 -12.21
CA ASN A 277 -27.41 -3.18 -12.99
C ASN A 277 -26.11 -3.79 -12.39
N CYS A 278 -25.40 -3.06 -11.52
CA CYS A 278 -24.22 -3.58 -10.79
C CYS A 278 -24.54 -4.52 -9.62
N PHE A 279 -25.82 -4.68 -9.29
CA PHE A 279 -26.36 -5.68 -8.35
C PHE A 279 -27.25 -6.72 -9.03
N SER A 280 -27.51 -6.60 -10.34
CA SER A 280 -28.22 -7.63 -11.10
C SER A 280 -27.43 -8.94 -11.04
N ILE A 281 -28.03 -9.95 -10.41
CA ILE A 281 -27.62 -11.34 -10.60
C ILE A 281 -27.88 -11.64 -12.08
N ALA A 282 -26.84 -11.97 -12.83
CA ALA A 282 -27.01 -12.41 -14.21
C ALA A 282 -27.94 -13.64 -14.23
N PRO A 283 -28.86 -13.76 -15.21
CA PRO A 283 -29.63 -14.99 -15.38
C PRO A 283 -28.66 -16.18 -15.50
N LYS A 284 -29.02 -17.28 -14.83
CA LYS A 284 -28.25 -18.52 -14.80
C LYS A 284 -28.26 -19.23 -16.16
#